data_AF-A0A2D4FLR6-F1
#
_entry.id   AF-A0A2D4FLR6-F1
#
_cell.length_a   1.000
_cell.length_b   1.000
_cell.length_c   1.000
_cell.angle_alpha   90.00
_cell.angle_beta   90.00
_cell.angle_gamma   90.00
#
_symmetry.space_group_name_H-M   'P 1'
#
loop_
_entity.id
_entity.type
_entity.pdbx_description
1 polymer ?
#
loop_
_entity_poly.entity_id
_entity_poly.type
_entity_poly.pdbx_seq_one_letter_code
_entity_poly.pdbx_strand_id
1 'polypeptide(L)'
;AFLHLKPKTESAATYSRYSILQVKSRDKHIEHLKKKCQKELDQNHEKQQRIETLERYVADLPLLEDHQKLSQQLKQSQKTASTLQETVTILERELRDVCTDCREKELQLEVQKHKEMELLSTVRSLQDKMQQMKPSVPEDYAQEIERERGEKEGLHKERDLLRKIVENQKKKLDQLSSQIKDLEEQIAQDDGTAEALRAEALKQENALQQLRRAVKELASQNQELMGKNLTFQEHLRQMELGQLLSDETASLTQELHSELASCLQDLHSVYSVVTQRAQGKDPNLSLLLGIHTVHYSVQQEKDLLKPDTLAKKLEDVKQLHKEIEDLRTAISDRYAQDVGDNCITQ
;
A
#
# COMPACT_ATOMS: atom_id res chain seq x y z
N ALA A 1 3.17 37.38 95.55
CA ALA A 1 3.79 36.40 94.64
C ALA A 1 2.76 35.89 93.64
N PHE A 2 2.30 36.75 92.74
CA PHE A 2 1.41 36.39 91.64
C PHE A 2 1.69 37.42 90.56
N LEU A 3 2.34 37.01 89.48
CA LEU A 3 2.26 37.55 88.12
C LEU A 3 3.38 36.90 87.29
N HIS A 4 3.02 36.54 86.05
CA HIS A 4 3.88 36.10 84.95
C HIS A 4 4.24 34.61 84.83
N LEU A 5 3.22 33.77 84.64
CA LEU A 5 3.34 32.46 83.97
C LEU A 5 2.24 32.32 82.90
N LYS A 6 2.21 33.22 81.92
CA LYS A 6 1.42 33.06 80.68
C LYS A 6 2.18 33.70 79.50
N PRO A 7 3.09 32.96 78.84
CA PRO A 7 3.16 33.08 77.37
C PRO A 7 3.48 31.76 76.62
N LYS A 8 3.80 30.64 77.29
CA LYS A 8 4.23 29.40 76.60
C LYS A 8 3.10 28.55 76.03
N THR A 9 1.88 28.66 76.56
CA THR A 9 0.73 27.85 76.15
C THR A 9 0.06 28.34 74.86
N GLU A 10 0.10 29.65 74.57
CA GLU A 10 -0.50 30.22 73.35
C GLU A 10 0.30 29.89 72.09
N SER A 11 1.64 29.88 72.18
CA SER A 11 2.53 29.49 71.06
C SER A 11 2.35 28.01 70.68
N ALA A 12 2.28 27.11 71.66
CA ALA A 12 2.03 25.69 71.41
C ALA A 12 0.64 25.43 70.78
N ALA A 13 -0.38 26.19 71.19
CA ALA A 13 -1.72 26.10 70.62
C ALA A 13 -1.76 26.57 69.15
N THR A 14 -1.03 27.63 68.80
CA THR A 14 -0.94 28.10 67.41
C THR A 14 -0.20 27.12 66.50
N TYR A 15 0.91 26.53 66.96
CA TYR A 15 1.65 25.51 66.21
C TYR A 15 0.81 24.24 66.00
N SER A 16 0.06 23.82 67.02
CA SER A 16 -0.90 22.71 66.92
C SER A 16 -1.99 23.01 65.88
N ARG A 17 -2.56 24.23 65.88
CA ARG A 17 -3.56 24.65 64.89
C ARG A 17 -3.03 24.64 63.46
N TYR A 18 -1.80 25.10 63.26
CA TYR A 18 -1.14 25.10 61.95
C TYR A 18 -0.91 23.67 61.43
N SER A 19 -0.41 22.78 62.30
CA SER A 19 -0.23 21.36 61.97
C SER A 19 -1.56 20.68 61.62
N ILE A 20 -2.64 20.94 62.38
CA ILE A 20 -3.99 20.42 62.08
C ILE A 20 -4.50 20.91 60.72
N LEU A 21 -4.28 22.18 60.37
CA LEU A 21 -4.67 22.73 59.06
C LEU A 21 -3.87 22.09 57.92
N GLN A 22 -2.57 21.85 58.12
CA GLN A 22 -1.72 21.17 57.14
C GLN A 22 -2.15 19.72 56.92
N VAL A 23 -2.48 18.99 58.00
CA VAL A 23 -3.03 17.63 57.92
C VAL A 23 -4.36 17.62 57.18
N LYS A 24 -5.29 18.53 57.49
CA LYS A 24 -6.57 18.66 56.76
C LYS A 24 -6.39 18.94 55.27
N SER A 25 -5.38 19.74 54.89
CA SER A 25 -5.06 19.99 53.48
C SER A 25 -4.52 18.74 52.79
N ARG A 26 -3.67 17.96 53.47
CA ARG A 26 -3.15 16.69 52.96
C ARG A 26 -4.26 15.65 52.84
N ASP A 27 -5.16 15.56 53.81
CA ASP A 27 -6.32 14.65 53.79
C ASP A 27 -7.23 14.92 52.59
N LYS A 28 -7.52 16.19 52.31
CA LYS A 28 -8.27 16.59 51.11
C LYS A 28 -7.56 16.18 49.81
N HIS A 29 -6.24 16.35 49.75
CA HIS A 29 -5.45 15.93 48.59
C HIS A 29 -5.45 14.41 48.41
N ILE A 30 -5.29 13.65 49.50
CA ILE A 30 -5.38 12.19 49.52
C ILE A 30 -6.77 11.75 49.04
N GLU A 31 -7.84 12.39 49.51
CA GLU A 31 -9.20 12.06 49.10
C GLU A 31 -9.44 12.35 47.60
N HIS A 32 -8.90 13.46 47.09
CA HIS A 32 -8.91 13.77 45.66
C HIS A 32 -8.16 12.72 44.84
N LEU A 33 -6.97 12.30 45.27
CA LEU A 33 -6.19 11.26 44.61
C LEU A 33 -6.91 9.91 44.62
N LYS A 34 -7.57 9.54 45.73
CA LYS A 34 -8.40 8.32 45.81
C LYS A 34 -9.55 8.37 44.81
N LYS A 35 -10.26 9.49 44.71
CA LYS A 35 -11.34 9.67 43.72
C LYS A 35 -10.82 9.58 42.28
N LYS A 36 -9.64 10.14 42.00
CA LYS A 36 -9.01 10.02 40.68
C LYS A 36 -8.63 8.57 40.38
N CYS A 37 -8.01 7.88 41.32
CA CYS A 37 -7.65 6.47 41.20
C CYS A 37 -8.89 5.58 40.95
N GLN A 38 -9.99 5.82 41.67
CA GLN A 38 -11.24 5.08 41.46
C GLN A 38 -11.80 5.31 40.04
N LYS A 39 -11.83 6.56 39.57
CA LYS A 39 -12.32 6.87 38.21
C LYS A 39 -11.48 6.19 37.13
N GLU A 40 -10.15 6.18 37.28
CA GLU A 40 -9.27 5.46 36.35
C GLU A 40 -9.50 3.95 36.39
N LEU A 41 -9.75 3.38 37.58
CA LEU A 41 -10.13 1.97 37.75
C LEU A 41 -11.44 1.64 37.00
N ASP A 42 -12.46 2.46 37.18
CA ASP A 42 -13.76 2.28 36.52
C ASP A 42 -13.63 2.39 34.98
N GLN A 43 -12.88 3.38 34.49
CA GLN A 43 -12.59 3.52 33.06
C GLN A 43 -11.80 2.35 32.49
N ASN A 44 -10.86 1.81 33.26
CA ASN A 44 -10.08 0.66 32.83
C ASN A 44 -10.96 -0.59 32.73
N HIS A 45 -11.89 -0.77 33.67
CA HIS A 45 -12.88 -1.86 33.60
C HIS A 45 -13.79 -1.74 32.38
N GLU A 46 -14.26 -0.54 32.04
CA GLU A 46 -15.08 -0.31 30.84
C GLU A 46 -14.31 -0.62 29.56
N LYS A 47 -13.03 -0.19 29.48
CA LYS A 47 -12.14 -0.54 28.36
C LYS A 47 -11.95 -2.05 28.24
N GLN A 48 -11.76 -2.75 29.36
CA GLN A 48 -11.61 -4.20 29.38
C GLN A 48 -12.86 -4.91 28.88
N GLN A 49 -14.05 -4.50 29.33
CA GLN A 49 -15.33 -5.02 28.85
C GLN A 49 -15.51 -4.77 27.34
N ARG A 50 -15.06 -3.61 26.85
CA ARG A 50 -15.10 -3.30 25.41
C ARG A 50 -14.16 -4.21 24.62
N ILE A 51 -12.95 -4.46 25.11
CA ILE A 51 -11.99 -5.38 24.50
C ILE A 51 -12.61 -6.78 24.42
N GLU A 52 -13.12 -7.34 25.51
CA GLU A 52 -13.72 -8.68 25.52
C GLU A 52 -14.92 -8.83 24.58
N THR A 53 -15.70 -7.75 24.42
CA THR A 53 -16.82 -7.72 23.49
C THR A 53 -16.32 -7.75 22.05
N LEU A 54 -15.28 -6.96 21.73
CA LEU A 54 -14.66 -6.95 20.40
C LEU A 54 -13.97 -8.29 20.10
N GLU A 55 -13.31 -8.91 21.07
CA GLU A 55 -12.69 -10.22 20.93
C GLU A 55 -13.72 -11.30 20.58
N ARG A 56 -14.90 -11.30 21.24
CA ARG A 56 -16.02 -12.18 20.88
C ARG A 56 -16.49 -11.94 19.44
N TYR A 57 -16.71 -10.70 19.05
CA TYR A 57 -17.11 -10.39 17.67
C TYR A 57 -16.07 -10.81 16.63
N VAL A 58 -14.78 -10.66 16.93
CA VAL A 58 -13.70 -11.10 16.02
C VAL A 58 -13.63 -12.63 15.94
N ALA A 59 -13.88 -13.33 17.04
CA ALA A 59 -13.92 -14.80 17.05
C ALA A 59 -15.11 -15.37 16.26
N ASP A 60 -16.24 -14.66 16.24
CA ASP A 60 -17.44 -15.05 15.48
C ASP A 60 -17.32 -14.76 13.97
N LEU A 61 -16.34 -13.96 13.55
CA LEU A 61 -16.11 -13.69 12.13
C LEU A 61 -15.42 -14.88 11.46
N PRO A 62 -15.86 -15.29 10.26
CA PRO A 62 -15.20 -16.36 9.53
C PRO A 62 -13.73 -16.00 9.30
N LEU A 63 -12.84 -16.90 9.72
CA LEU A 63 -11.40 -16.68 9.62
C LEU A 63 -10.99 -16.66 8.14
N LEU A 64 -9.90 -15.96 7.85
CA LEU A 64 -9.32 -15.90 6.49
C LEU A 64 -9.09 -17.30 5.91
N GLU A 65 -8.76 -18.27 6.76
CA GLU A 65 -8.57 -19.67 6.38
C GLU A 65 -9.87 -20.35 5.94
N ASP A 66 -11.00 -20.06 6.59
CA ASP A 66 -12.31 -20.59 6.19
C ASP A 66 -12.77 -20.00 4.87
N HIS A 67 -12.55 -18.70 4.66
CA HIS A 67 -12.80 -18.07 3.37
C HIS A 67 -11.93 -18.69 2.26
N GLN A 68 -10.66 -19.00 2.54
CA GLN A 68 -9.78 -19.68 1.59
C GLN A 68 -10.28 -21.10 1.27
N LYS A 69 -10.69 -21.88 2.27
CA LYS A 69 -11.27 -23.23 2.09
C LYS A 69 -12.55 -23.18 1.26
N LEU A 70 -13.47 -22.28 1.58
CA LEU A 70 -14.72 -22.09 0.83
C LEU A 70 -14.46 -21.65 -0.62
N SER A 71 -13.52 -20.72 -0.84
CA SER A 71 -13.11 -20.29 -2.18
C SER A 71 -12.48 -21.43 -2.99
N GLN A 72 -11.67 -22.29 -2.36
CA GLN A 72 -11.09 -23.46 -3.03
C GLN A 72 -12.17 -24.48 -3.40
N GLN A 73 -13.09 -24.79 -2.49
CA GLN A 73 -14.23 -25.67 -2.76
C GLN A 73 -15.11 -25.13 -3.88
N LEU A 74 -15.40 -23.82 -3.88
CA LEU A 74 -16.15 -23.17 -4.95
C LEU A 74 -15.45 -23.31 -6.31
N LYS A 75 -14.13 -23.06 -6.37
CA LYS A 75 -13.34 -23.24 -7.59
C LYS A 75 -13.36 -24.68 -8.08
N GLN A 76 -13.28 -25.65 -7.17
CA GLN A 76 -13.33 -27.06 -7.53
C GLN A 76 -14.72 -27.46 -8.04
N SER A 77 -15.79 -27.03 -7.36
CA SER A 77 -17.17 -27.23 -7.79
C SER A 77 -17.43 -26.59 -9.17
N GLN A 78 -16.95 -25.37 -9.40
CA GLN A 78 -17.06 -24.69 -10.69
C GLN A 78 -16.33 -25.43 -11.81
N LYS A 79 -15.13 -25.97 -11.54
CA LYS A 79 -14.41 -26.82 -12.50
C LYS A 79 -15.20 -28.09 -12.82
N THR A 80 -15.73 -28.77 -11.81
CA THR A 80 -16.54 -29.98 -12.03
C THR A 80 -17.82 -29.70 -12.81
N ALA A 81 -18.47 -28.55 -12.56
CA ALA A 81 -19.64 -28.13 -13.31
C ALA A 81 -19.31 -27.87 -14.79
N SER A 82 -18.18 -27.19 -15.08
CA SER A 82 -17.72 -26.97 -16.46
C SER A 82 -17.46 -28.27 -17.19
N THR A 83 -16.74 -29.21 -16.55
CA THR A 83 -16.45 -30.51 -17.17
C THR A 83 -17.72 -31.33 -17.41
N LEU A 84 -18.67 -31.31 -16.47
CA LEU A 84 -19.95 -32.00 -16.65
C LEU A 84 -20.76 -31.36 -17.77
N GLN A 85 -20.80 -30.04 -17.85
CA GLN A 85 -21.47 -29.33 -18.93
C GLN A 85 -20.87 -29.69 -20.29
N GLU A 86 -19.54 -29.74 -20.42
CA GLU A 86 -18.87 -30.21 -21.64
C GLU A 86 -19.28 -31.64 -22.00
N THR A 87 -19.26 -32.57 -21.05
CA THR A 87 -19.68 -33.96 -21.32
C THR A 87 -21.15 -34.06 -21.76
N VAL A 88 -22.05 -33.29 -21.16
CA VAL A 88 -23.46 -33.24 -21.57
C VAL A 88 -23.59 -32.72 -22.99
N THR A 89 -22.87 -31.65 -23.36
CA THR A 89 -22.93 -31.12 -24.73
C THR A 89 -22.40 -32.10 -25.79
N ILE A 90 -21.40 -32.92 -25.43
CA ILE A 90 -20.88 -33.98 -26.30
C ILE A 90 -21.91 -35.09 -26.46
N LEU A 91 -22.47 -35.59 -25.36
CA LEU A 91 -23.49 -36.64 -25.39
C LEU A 91 -24.76 -36.19 -26.12
N GLU A 92 -25.18 -34.94 -25.96
CA GLU A 92 -26.30 -34.38 -26.71
C GLU A 92 -26.02 -34.30 -28.21
N ARG A 93 -24.76 -34.05 -28.61
CA ARG A 93 -24.36 -34.08 -30.03
C ARG A 93 -24.40 -35.50 -30.57
N GLU A 94 -23.76 -36.44 -29.88
CA GLU A 94 -23.77 -37.85 -30.26
C GLU A 94 -25.19 -38.42 -30.36
N LEU A 95 -26.06 -38.08 -29.42
CA LEU A 95 -27.47 -38.49 -29.46
C LEU A 95 -28.20 -37.92 -30.68
N ARG A 96 -27.96 -36.64 -31.02
CA ARG A 96 -28.54 -36.03 -32.23
C ARG A 96 -28.08 -36.77 -33.48
N ASP A 97 -26.78 -37.05 -33.58
CA ASP A 97 -26.19 -37.73 -34.74
C ASP A 97 -26.75 -39.16 -34.89
N VAL A 98 -26.85 -39.91 -33.79
CA VAL A 98 -27.47 -41.25 -33.79
C VAL A 98 -28.94 -41.17 -34.19
N CYS A 99 -29.69 -40.18 -33.68
CA CYS A 99 -31.09 -39.99 -34.06
C CYS A 99 -31.26 -39.65 -35.54
N THR A 100 -30.37 -38.84 -36.15
CA THR A 100 -30.42 -38.55 -37.58
C THR A 100 -30.11 -39.80 -38.40
N ASP A 101 -29.10 -40.58 -38.02
CA ASP A 101 -28.74 -41.83 -38.68
C ASP A 101 -29.87 -42.87 -38.62
N CYS A 102 -30.54 -42.98 -37.46
CA CYS A 102 -31.69 -43.87 -37.30
C CYS A 102 -32.84 -43.46 -38.23
N ARG A 103 -33.16 -42.17 -38.32
CA ARG A 103 -34.22 -41.66 -39.22
C ARG A 103 -33.88 -41.90 -40.69
N GLU A 104 -32.62 -41.74 -41.08
CA GLU A 104 -32.20 -42.04 -42.45
C GLU A 104 -32.36 -43.53 -42.77
N LYS A 105 -31.94 -44.41 -41.86
CA LYS A 105 -32.13 -45.87 -42.01
C LYS A 105 -33.60 -46.26 -42.09
N GLU A 106 -34.47 -45.64 -41.29
CA GLU A 106 -35.93 -45.85 -41.37
C GLU A 106 -36.49 -45.45 -42.73
N LEU A 107 -36.06 -44.31 -43.28
CA LEU A 107 -36.46 -43.87 -44.63
C LEU A 107 -35.97 -44.85 -45.70
N GLN A 108 -34.72 -45.29 -45.62
CA GLN A 108 -34.16 -46.29 -46.55
C GLN A 108 -34.94 -47.61 -46.49
N LEU A 109 -35.34 -48.06 -45.29
CA LEU A 109 -36.12 -49.27 -45.10
C LEU A 109 -37.52 -49.16 -45.76
N GLU A 110 -38.22 -48.03 -45.61
CA GLU A 110 -39.52 -47.82 -46.27
C GLU A 110 -39.39 -47.77 -47.79
N VAL A 111 -38.32 -47.17 -48.34
CA VAL A 111 -38.05 -47.20 -49.78
C VAL A 111 -37.84 -48.64 -50.27
N GLN A 112 -37.07 -49.45 -49.54
CA GLN A 112 -36.86 -50.87 -49.90
C GLN A 112 -38.16 -51.68 -49.84
N LYS A 113 -39.00 -51.45 -48.83
CA LYS A 113 -40.31 -52.09 -48.69
C LYS A 113 -41.26 -51.73 -49.83
N HIS A 114 -41.25 -50.48 -50.30
CA HIS A 114 -42.05 -50.09 -51.47
C HIS A 114 -41.55 -50.81 -52.73
N LYS A 115 -40.24 -50.85 -52.94
CA LYS A 115 -39.63 -51.57 -54.07
C LYS A 115 -39.92 -53.06 -54.06
N GLU A 116 -39.91 -53.69 -52.88
CA GLU A 116 -40.30 -55.09 -52.72
C GLU A 116 -41.76 -55.32 -53.13
N MET A 117 -42.67 -54.42 -52.71
CA MET A 117 -44.08 -54.48 -53.08
C MET A 117 -44.30 -54.32 -54.59
N GLU A 118 -43.59 -53.39 -55.23
CA GLU A 118 -43.60 -53.23 -56.69
C GLU A 118 -43.12 -54.50 -57.38
N LEU A 119 -41.98 -55.06 -56.96
CA LEU A 119 -41.45 -56.31 -57.51
C LEU A 119 -42.44 -57.46 -57.36
N LEU A 120 -43.06 -57.64 -56.18
CA LEU A 120 -44.09 -58.65 -55.97
C LEU A 120 -45.29 -58.47 -56.90
N SER A 121 -45.71 -57.23 -57.15
CA SER A 121 -46.79 -56.93 -58.10
C SER A 121 -46.40 -57.28 -59.54
N THR A 122 -45.15 -57.00 -59.95
CA THR A 122 -44.65 -57.36 -61.29
C THR A 122 -44.53 -58.87 -61.47
N VAL A 123 -44.03 -59.60 -60.46
CA VAL A 123 -43.94 -61.06 -60.48
C VAL A 123 -45.32 -61.68 -60.61
N ARG A 124 -46.31 -61.19 -59.84
CA ARG A 124 -47.70 -61.67 -59.94
C ARG A 124 -48.28 -61.40 -61.32
N SER A 125 -48.10 -60.20 -61.87
CA SER A 125 -48.55 -59.89 -63.23
C SER A 125 -47.89 -60.77 -64.29
N LEU A 126 -46.61 -61.09 -64.15
CA LEU A 126 -45.90 -61.97 -65.09
C LEU A 126 -46.40 -63.41 -64.97
N GLN A 127 -46.67 -63.90 -63.76
CA GLN A 127 -47.26 -65.22 -63.53
C GLN A 127 -48.66 -65.33 -64.17
N ASP A 128 -49.50 -64.29 -64.01
CA ASP A 128 -50.83 -64.23 -64.63
C ASP A 128 -50.74 -64.22 -66.17
N LYS A 129 -49.82 -63.42 -66.73
CA LYS A 129 -49.58 -63.38 -68.18
C LYS A 129 -49.05 -64.71 -68.73
N MET A 130 -48.19 -65.41 -67.99
CA MET A 130 -47.71 -66.74 -68.36
C MET A 130 -48.82 -67.80 -68.35
N GLN A 131 -49.80 -67.70 -67.46
CA GLN A 131 -50.96 -68.60 -67.44
C GLN A 131 -51.95 -68.35 -68.59
N GLN A 132 -52.02 -67.12 -69.10
CA GLN A 132 -52.96 -66.73 -70.17
C GLN A 132 -52.41 -66.91 -71.59
N MET A 133 -51.12 -67.23 -71.75
CA MET A 133 -50.47 -67.32 -73.06
C MET A 133 -50.68 -68.70 -73.72
N LYS A 134 -51.75 -68.85 -74.52
CA LYS A 134 -51.80 -69.81 -75.65
C LYS A 134 -51.21 -69.14 -76.90
N PRO A 135 -50.47 -69.87 -77.76
CA PRO A 135 -49.87 -69.25 -78.93
C PRO A 135 -50.90 -69.14 -80.06
N SER A 136 -51.25 -67.92 -80.48
CA SER A 136 -51.93 -67.68 -81.76
C SER A 136 -51.35 -66.49 -82.53
N VAL A 137 -50.74 -66.86 -83.66
CA VAL A 137 -50.57 -66.28 -85.01
C VAL A 137 -51.48 -65.08 -85.42
N PRO A 138 -51.26 -64.41 -86.57
CA PRO A 138 -50.41 -63.24 -86.85
C PRO A 138 -51.24 -62.08 -87.47
N GLU A 139 -52.43 -61.79 -86.93
CA GLU A 139 -53.29 -60.67 -87.40
C GLU A 139 -53.25 -59.45 -86.45
N ASP A 140 -52.57 -59.61 -85.32
CA ASP A 140 -52.34 -58.58 -84.29
C ASP A 140 -51.41 -57.45 -84.75
N TYR A 141 -50.53 -57.64 -85.74
CA TYR A 141 -49.46 -56.68 -86.03
C TYR A 141 -49.94 -55.27 -86.39
N ALA A 142 -51.07 -55.11 -87.08
CA ALA A 142 -51.57 -53.78 -87.44
C ALA A 142 -52.15 -53.02 -86.22
N GLN A 143 -52.83 -53.74 -85.32
CA GLN A 143 -53.37 -53.18 -84.08
C GLN A 143 -52.25 -52.97 -83.05
N GLU A 144 -51.25 -53.84 -83.04
CA GLU A 144 -50.00 -53.71 -82.27
C GLU A 144 -49.24 -52.46 -82.71
N ILE A 145 -49.08 -52.21 -84.01
CA ILE A 145 -48.39 -51.02 -84.53
C ILE A 145 -49.08 -49.72 -84.10
N GLU A 146 -50.42 -49.66 -84.11
CA GLU A 146 -51.14 -48.46 -83.64
C GLU A 146 -51.11 -48.31 -82.10
N ARG A 147 -51.12 -49.42 -81.36
CA ARG A 147 -50.89 -49.43 -79.90
C ARG A 147 -49.48 -48.91 -79.56
N GLU A 148 -48.46 -49.47 -80.21
CA GLU A 148 -47.05 -49.08 -80.10
C GLU A 148 -46.84 -47.62 -80.50
N ARG A 149 -47.57 -47.12 -81.50
CA ARG A 149 -47.54 -45.70 -81.90
C ARG A 149 -48.03 -44.80 -80.75
N GLY A 150 -49.18 -45.11 -80.16
CA GLY A 150 -49.73 -44.37 -79.02
C GLY A 150 -48.82 -44.40 -77.79
N GLU A 151 -48.24 -45.57 -77.49
CA GLU A 151 -47.26 -45.72 -76.41
C GLU A 151 -45.98 -44.91 -76.67
N LYS A 152 -45.47 -44.93 -77.90
CA LYS A 152 -44.30 -44.13 -78.30
C LYS A 152 -44.55 -42.63 -78.16
N GLU A 153 -45.75 -42.15 -78.49
CA GLU A 153 -46.14 -40.75 -78.26
C GLU A 153 -46.24 -40.41 -76.77
N GLY A 154 -46.79 -41.32 -75.95
CA GLY A 154 -46.83 -41.20 -74.49
C GLY A 154 -45.43 -41.10 -73.88
N LEU A 155 -44.55 -42.05 -74.23
CA LEU A 155 -43.14 -42.07 -73.82
C LEU A 155 -42.38 -40.84 -74.30
N HIS A 156 -42.71 -40.29 -75.47
CA HIS A 156 -42.11 -39.03 -75.94
C HIS A 156 -42.46 -37.85 -75.04
N LYS A 157 -43.74 -37.72 -74.66
CA LYS A 157 -44.22 -36.67 -73.75
C LYS A 157 -43.60 -36.81 -72.37
N GLU A 158 -43.52 -38.02 -71.84
CA GLU A 158 -42.87 -38.30 -70.56
C GLU A 158 -41.38 -37.96 -70.59
N ARG A 159 -40.66 -38.36 -71.66
CA ARG A 159 -39.26 -37.98 -71.88
C ARG A 159 -39.08 -36.46 -71.91
N ASP A 160 -39.98 -35.72 -72.54
CA ASP A 160 -39.91 -34.26 -72.61
C ASP A 160 -40.17 -33.59 -71.24
N LEU A 161 -41.07 -34.16 -70.43
CA LEU A 161 -41.28 -33.73 -69.04
C LEU A 161 -40.05 -34.02 -68.18
N LEU A 162 -39.51 -35.24 -68.25
CA LEU A 162 -38.29 -35.62 -67.53
C LEU A 162 -37.11 -34.73 -67.94
N ARG A 163 -36.97 -34.40 -69.23
CA ARG A 163 -35.94 -33.46 -69.71
C ARG A 163 -36.08 -32.08 -69.07
N LYS A 164 -37.30 -31.54 -68.95
CA LYS A 164 -37.54 -30.25 -68.28
C LYS A 164 -37.20 -30.31 -66.78
N ILE A 165 -37.51 -31.41 -66.10
CA ILE A 165 -37.17 -31.61 -64.69
C ILE A 165 -35.65 -31.63 -64.51
N VAL A 166 -34.93 -32.40 -65.34
CA VAL A 166 -33.46 -32.48 -65.30
C VAL A 166 -32.82 -31.11 -65.57
N GLU A 167 -33.32 -30.36 -66.55
CA GLU A 167 -32.82 -29.00 -66.84
C GLU A 167 -33.05 -28.04 -65.66
N ASN A 168 -34.21 -28.12 -65.00
CA ASN A 168 -34.49 -27.33 -63.81
C ASN A 168 -33.60 -27.73 -62.62
N GLN A 169 -33.37 -29.03 -62.43
CA GLN A 169 -32.45 -29.53 -61.39
C GLN A 169 -31.02 -29.09 -61.66
N LYS A 170 -30.56 -29.14 -62.92
CA LYS A 170 -29.24 -28.66 -63.32
C LYS A 170 -29.05 -27.18 -62.99
N LYS A 171 -30.02 -26.32 -63.35
CA LYS A 171 -29.98 -24.89 -63.00
C LYS A 171 -29.90 -24.65 -61.49
N LYS A 172 -30.65 -25.41 -60.69
CA LYS A 172 -30.57 -25.33 -59.23
C LYS A 172 -29.22 -25.78 -58.70
N LEU A 173 -28.64 -26.83 -59.27
CA LEU A 173 -27.31 -27.31 -58.92
C LEU A 173 -26.26 -26.23 -59.23
N ASP A 174 -26.31 -25.64 -60.43
CA ASP A 174 -25.39 -24.57 -60.83
C ASP A 174 -25.48 -23.35 -59.89
N GLN A 175 -26.70 -22.97 -59.46
CA GLN A 175 -26.93 -21.91 -58.47
C GLN A 175 -26.37 -22.24 -57.08
N LEU A 176 -26.56 -23.47 -56.61
CA LEU A 176 -26.00 -23.90 -55.33
C LEU A 176 -24.48 -23.97 -55.39
N SER A 177 -23.91 -24.44 -56.52
CA SER A 177 -22.47 -24.46 -56.72
C SER A 177 -21.85 -23.06 -56.73
N SER A 178 -22.51 -22.06 -57.34
CA SER A 178 -22.02 -20.67 -57.24
C SER A 178 -22.09 -20.15 -55.81
N GLN A 179 -23.18 -20.43 -55.08
CA GLN A 179 -23.32 -20.01 -53.68
C GLN A 179 -22.26 -20.65 -52.77
N ILE A 180 -21.95 -21.93 -52.95
CA ILE A 180 -20.89 -22.61 -52.19
C ILE A 180 -19.56 -21.92 -52.46
N LYS A 181 -19.25 -21.62 -53.72
CA LYS A 181 -17.99 -20.95 -54.08
C LYS A 181 -17.87 -19.54 -53.47
N ASP A 182 -18.95 -18.76 -53.49
CA ASP A 182 -18.97 -17.43 -52.88
C ASP A 182 -18.77 -17.50 -51.35
N LEU A 183 -19.39 -18.49 -50.69
CA LEU A 183 -19.21 -18.73 -49.26
C LEU A 183 -17.79 -19.20 -48.91
N GLU A 184 -17.20 -20.08 -49.72
CA GLU A 184 -15.81 -20.52 -49.56
C GLU A 184 -14.83 -19.34 -49.67
N GLU A 185 -15.06 -18.43 -50.63
CA GLU A 185 -14.26 -17.22 -50.77
C GLU A 185 -14.43 -16.29 -49.57
N GLN A 186 -15.65 -16.11 -49.07
CA GLN A 186 -15.91 -15.30 -47.88
C GLN A 186 -15.23 -15.89 -46.64
N ILE A 187 -15.28 -17.21 -46.45
CA ILE A 187 -14.59 -17.88 -45.33
C ILE A 187 -13.07 -17.68 -45.43
N ALA A 188 -12.48 -17.84 -46.62
CA ALA A 188 -11.06 -17.63 -46.82
C ALA A 188 -10.63 -16.18 -46.53
N GLN A 189 -11.46 -15.19 -46.90
CA GLN A 189 -11.23 -13.79 -46.56
C GLN A 189 -11.33 -13.57 -45.05
N ASP A 190 -12.38 -14.08 -44.40
CA ASP A 190 -12.59 -13.94 -42.96
C ASP A 190 -11.46 -14.59 -42.17
N ASP A 191 -10.98 -15.78 -42.56
CA ASP A 191 -9.83 -16.44 -41.95
C ASP A 191 -8.56 -15.60 -42.06
N GLY A 192 -8.29 -15.00 -43.22
CA GLY A 192 -7.17 -14.07 -43.41
C GLY A 192 -7.27 -12.83 -42.50
N THR A 193 -8.47 -12.27 -42.34
CA THR A 193 -8.67 -11.15 -41.39
C THR A 193 -8.48 -11.59 -39.94
N ALA A 194 -8.96 -12.77 -39.57
CA ALA A 194 -8.84 -13.30 -38.23
C ALA A 194 -7.37 -13.60 -37.88
N GLU A 195 -6.58 -14.12 -38.81
CA GLU A 195 -5.13 -14.29 -38.64
C GLU A 195 -4.40 -12.95 -38.45
N ALA A 196 -4.73 -11.94 -39.25
CA ALA A 196 -4.15 -10.59 -39.12
C ALA A 196 -4.47 -9.97 -37.74
N LEU A 197 -5.72 -10.09 -37.27
CA LEU A 197 -6.13 -9.61 -35.95
C LEU A 197 -5.43 -10.36 -34.82
N ARG A 198 -5.26 -11.69 -34.93
CA ARG A 198 -4.50 -12.49 -33.94
C ARG A 198 -3.04 -12.07 -33.89
N ALA A 199 -2.41 -11.83 -35.04
CA ALA A 199 -1.02 -11.37 -35.10
C ALA A 199 -0.86 -9.98 -34.45
N GLU A 200 -1.80 -9.06 -34.67
CA GLU A 200 -1.79 -7.74 -34.04
C GLU A 200 -2.03 -7.82 -32.53
N ALA A 201 -2.97 -8.65 -32.08
CA ALA A 201 -3.20 -8.89 -30.65
C ALA A 201 -1.94 -9.44 -29.95
N LEU A 202 -1.21 -10.35 -30.60
CA LEU A 202 0.06 -10.87 -30.06
C LEU A 202 1.12 -9.76 -29.94
N LYS A 203 1.22 -8.87 -30.94
CA LYS A 203 2.14 -7.72 -30.87
C LYS A 203 1.78 -6.77 -29.73
N GLN A 204 0.49 -6.47 -29.55
CA GLN A 204 0.02 -5.61 -28.48
C GLN A 204 0.27 -6.22 -27.09
N GLU A 205 0.04 -7.52 -26.92
CA GLU A 205 0.35 -8.22 -25.67
C GLU A 205 1.85 -8.16 -25.36
N ASN A 206 2.71 -8.37 -26.36
CA ASN A 206 4.17 -8.26 -26.20
C ASN A 206 4.58 -6.83 -25.81
N ALA A 207 4.00 -5.80 -26.44
CA ALA A 207 4.27 -4.40 -26.10
C ALA A 207 3.81 -4.07 -24.66
N LEU A 208 2.64 -4.56 -24.25
CA LEU A 208 2.14 -4.40 -22.88
C LEU A 208 3.04 -5.11 -21.86
N GLN A 209 3.56 -6.30 -22.18
CA GLN A 209 4.51 -6.99 -21.33
C GLN A 209 5.82 -6.24 -21.19
N GLN A 210 6.33 -5.63 -22.26
CA GLN A 210 7.52 -4.77 -22.21
C GLN A 210 7.28 -3.53 -21.34
N LEU A 211 6.13 -2.86 -21.52
CA LEU A 211 5.76 -1.71 -20.70
C LEU A 211 5.65 -2.08 -19.21
N ARG A 212 5.03 -3.23 -18.89
CA ARG A 212 4.96 -3.73 -17.51
C ARG A 212 6.35 -3.98 -16.91
N ARG A 213 7.32 -4.46 -17.69
CA ARG A 213 8.71 -4.62 -17.23
C ARG A 213 9.37 -3.26 -16.97
N ALA A 214 9.26 -2.32 -17.92
CA ALA A 214 9.80 -0.97 -17.76
C ALA A 214 9.24 -0.25 -16.52
N VAL A 215 7.93 -0.38 -16.26
CA VAL A 215 7.30 0.19 -15.06
C VAL A 215 7.84 -0.44 -13.78
N LYS A 216 8.06 -1.76 -13.75
CA LYS A 216 8.68 -2.43 -12.59
C LYS A 216 10.12 -1.95 -12.36
N GLU A 217 10.90 -1.81 -13.42
CA GLU A 217 12.27 -1.28 -13.35
C GLU A 217 12.28 0.15 -12.81
N LEU A 218 11.43 1.04 -13.36
CA LEU A 218 11.30 2.42 -12.85
C LEU A 218 10.85 2.47 -11.39
N ALA A 219 9.92 1.60 -10.98
CA ALA A 219 9.49 1.51 -9.58
C ALA A 219 10.65 1.10 -8.66
N SER A 220 11.47 0.13 -9.06
CA SER A 220 12.67 -0.27 -8.29
C SER A 220 13.70 0.85 -8.20
N GLN A 221 13.94 1.58 -9.30
CA GLN A 221 14.84 2.75 -9.30
C GLN A 221 14.32 3.86 -8.39
N ASN A 222 13.02 4.14 -8.39
CA ASN A 222 12.41 5.11 -7.49
C ASN A 222 12.55 4.69 -6.01
N GLN A 223 12.39 3.40 -5.71
CA GLN A 223 12.59 2.89 -4.35
C GLN A 223 14.05 3.04 -3.90
N GLU A 224 15.01 2.75 -4.79
CA GLU A 224 16.44 2.95 -4.53
C GLU A 224 16.77 4.43 -4.28
N LEU A 225 16.26 5.33 -5.12
CA LEU A 225 16.44 6.78 -4.96
C LEU A 225 15.83 7.29 -3.66
N MET A 226 14.64 6.81 -3.29
CA MET A 226 14.02 7.13 -2.01
C MET A 226 14.88 6.67 -0.83
N GLY A 227 15.44 5.45 -0.92
CA GLY A 227 16.39 4.93 0.07
C GLY A 227 17.62 5.83 0.22
N LYS A 228 18.25 6.20 -0.89
CA LYS A 228 19.39 7.14 -0.90
C LYS A 228 19.02 8.50 -0.31
N ASN A 229 17.83 9.01 -0.63
CA ASN A 229 17.37 10.30 -0.10
C ASN A 229 17.21 10.27 1.42
N LEU A 230 16.63 9.19 1.97
CA LEU A 230 16.52 8.99 3.42
C LEU A 230 17.90 8.92 4.08
N THR A 231 18.86 8.19 3.48
CA THR A 231 20.23 8.14 3.98
C THR A 231 20.89 9.52 3.99
N PHE A 232 20.71 10.32 2.92
CA PHE A 232 21.24 11.69 2.89
C PHE A 232 20.59 12.61 3.91
N GLN A 233 19.27 12.52 4.11
CA GLN A 233 18.58 13.30 5.14
C GLN A 233 19.10 12.96 6.54
N GLU A 234 19.35 11.69 6.83
CA GLU A 234 19.92 11.27 8.11
C GLU A 234 21.35 11.80 8.28
N HIS A 235 22.18 11.76 7.23
CA HIS A 235 23.52 12.36 7.28
C HIS A 235 23.50 13.87 7.51
N LEU A 236 22.58 14.59 6.86
CA LEU A 236 22.40 16.02 7.10
C LEU A 236 22.01 16.30 8.54
N ARG A 237 21.04 15.56 9.10
CA ARG A 237 20.62 15.69 10.49
C ARG A 237 21.76 15.43 11.48
N GLN A 238 22.61 14.44 11.20
CA GLN A 238 23.78 14.14 12.01
C GLN A 238 24.84 15.26 11.94
N MET A 239 25.06 15.82 10.74
CA MET A 239 25.98 16.94 10.55
C MET A 239 25.49 18.21 11.25
N GLU A 240 24.20 18.52 11.15
CA GLU A 240 23.57 19.64 11.87
C GLU A 240 23.74 19.49 13.39
N LEU A 241 23.52 18.29 13.94
CA LEU A 241 23.71 18.03 15.36
C LEU A 241 25.17 18.19 15.80
N GLY A 242 26.11 17.71 14.98
CA GLY A 242 27.54 17.87 15.22
C GLY A 242 27.99 19.34 15.15
N GLN A 243 27.43 20.11 14.23
CA GLN A 243 27.73 21.54 14.09
C GLN A 243 27.18 22.35 15.26
N LEU A 244 25.97 22.05 15.74
CA LEU A 244 25.37 22.74 16.89
C LEU A 244 26.18 22.53 18.18
N LEU A 245 26.66 21.29 18.41
CA LEU A 245 27.56 20.98 19.51
C LEU A 245 28.92 21.68 19.37
N SER A 246 29.45 21.80 18.15
CA SER A 246 30.69 22.52 17.88
C SER A 246 30.55 24.02 18.16
N ASP A 247 29.47 24.64 17.71
CA ASP A 247 29.22 26.08 17.92
C ASP A 247 29.01 26.41 19.41
N GLU A 248 28.32 25.53 20.15
CA GLU A 248 28.12 25.66 21.60
C GLU A 248 29.45 25.50 22.36
N THR A 249 30.32 24.56 21.96
CA THR A 249 31.66 24.46 22.56
C THR A 249 32.55 25.66 22.26
N ALA A 250 32.46 26.23 21.05
CA ALA A 250 33.23 27.40 20.66
C ALA A 250 32.78 28.66 21.44
N SER A 251 31.48 28.85 21.64
CA SER A 251 30.94 29.99 22.39
C SER A 251 31.30 29.93 23.88
N LEU A 252 31.16 28.76 24.52
CA LEU A 252 31.59 28.52 25.90
C LEU A 252 33.09 28.78 26.08
N THR A 253 33.90 28.39 25.09
CA THR A 253 35.35 28.61 25.10
C THR A 253 35.66 30.10 25.05
N GLN A 254 34.98 30.85 24.18
CA GLN A 254 35.17 32.29 24.09
C GLN A 254 34.79 33.00 25.39
N GLU A 255 33.66 32.64 26.01
CA GLU A 255 33.20 33.24 27.27
C GLU A 255 34.19 32.99 28.42
N LEU A 256 34.71 31.77 28.53
CA LEU A 256 35.74 31.42 29.52
C LEU A 256 37.01 32.25 29.36
N HIS A 257 37.50 32.41 28.12
CA HIS A 257 38.69 33.21 27.86
C HIS A 257 38.47 34.70 28.19
N SER A 258 37.30 35.25 27.86
CA SER A 258 36.99 36.64 28.23
C SER A 258 36.92 36.84 29.73
N GLU A 259 36.33 35.89 30.46
CA GLU A 259 36.20 35.98 31.92
C GLU A 259 37.56 35.86 32.60
N LEU A 260 38.40 34.90 32.17
CA LEU A 260 39.77 34.73 32.66
C LEU A 260 40.61 35.99 32.43
N ALA A 261 40.48 36.63 31.27
CA ALA A 261 41.20 37.86 30.96
C ALA A 261 40.77 39.01 31.89
N SER A 262 39.47 39.17 32.13
CA SER A 262 38.94 40.15 33.09
C SER A 262 39.46 39.88 34.50
N CYS A 263 39.34 38.65 35.01
CA CYS A 263 39.86 38.27 36.32
C CYS A 263 41.35 38.59 36.49
N LEU A 264 42.17 38.26 35.50
CA LEU A 264 43.61 38.54 35.54
C LEU A 264 43.89 40.04 35.59
N GLN A 265 43.15 40.84 34.82
CA GLN A 265 43.29 42.28 34.82
C GLN A 265 42.85 42.90 36.15
N ASP A 266 41.75 42.42 36.71
CA ASP A 266 41.23 42.87 37.99
C ASP A 266 42.17 42.53 39.13
N LEU A 267 42.73 41.31 39.11
CA LEU A 267 43.74 40.87 40.07
C LEU A 267 45.02 41.69 39.95
N HIS A 268 45.49 41.99 38.73
CA HIS A 268 46.67 42.83 38.52
C HIS A 268 46.43 44.26 39.02
N SER A 269 45.22 44.80 38.83
CA SER A 269 44.82 46.11 39.34
C SER A 269 44.84 46.16 40.87
N VAL A 270 44.25 45.14 41.52
CA VAL A 270 44.28 44.98 42.98
C VAL A 270 45.71 44.85 43.49
N TYR A 271 46.53 44.01 42.86
CA TYR A 271 47.94 43.84 43.20
C TYR A 271 48.72 45.16 43.11
N SER A 272 48.49 45.95 42.06
CA SER A 272 49.12 47.26 41.86
C SER A 272 48.75 48.23 43.00
N VAL A 273 47.47 48.31 43.36
CA VAL A 273 46.96 49.14 44.47
C VAL A 273 47.61 48.75 45.79
N VAL A 274 47.63 47.46 46.12
CA VAL A 274 48.23 46.95 47.38
C VAL A 274 49.73 47.26 47.41
N THR A 275 50.41 47.12 46.29
CA THR A 275 51.85 47.41 46.17
C THR A 275 52.14 48.90 46.33
N GLN A 276 51.34 49.78 45.73
CA GLN A 276 51.45 51.24 45.90
C GLN A 276 51.28 51.63 47.37
N ARG A 277 50.26 51.08 48.03
CA ARG A 277 49.97 51.32 49.46
C ARG A 277 51.08 50.81 50.37
N ALA A 278 51.62 49.62 50.12
CA ALA A 278 52.74 49.06 50.90
C ALA A 278 54.03 49.90 50.79
N GLN A 279 54.22 50.62 49.68
CA GLN A 279 55.33 51.54 49.48
C GLN A 279 55.07 52.95 50.06
N GLY A 280 53.92 53.17 50.71
CA GLY A 280 53.52 54.47 51.26
C GLY A 280 53.07 55.48 50.20
N LYS A 281 52.74 55.05 48.98
CA LYS A 281 52.23 55.89 47.90
C LYS A 281 50.70 55.89 47.89
N ASP A 282 50.11 56.97 47.41
CA ASP A 282 48.67 57.07 47.20
C ASP A 282 48.24 56.14 46.04
N PRO A 283 47.24 55.26 46.23
CA PRO A 283 46.80 54.33 45.20
C PRO A 283 46.08 55.04 44.06
N ASN A 284 46.26 54.55 42.83
CA ASN A 284 45.52 55.06 41.68
C ASN A 284 44.01 54.78 41.84
N LEU A 285 43.22 55.85 41.99
CA LEU A 285 41.78 55.77 42.23
C LEU A 285 41.00 55.10 41.06
N SER A 286 41.48 55.21 39.82
CA SER A 286 40.88 54.53 38.67
C SER A 286 41.03 53.01 38.76
N LEU A 287 42.17 52.53 39.25
CA LEU A 287 42.40 51.10 39.47
C LEU A 287 41.68 50.58 40.72
N LEU A 288 41.56 51.42 41.75
CA LEU A 288 40.83 51.09 42.97
C LEU A 288 39.32 50.94 42.72
N LEU A 289 38.75 51.81 41.87
CA LEU A 289 37.33 51.78 41.49
C LEU A 289 37.02 50.81 40.34
N GLY A 290 38.01 50.02 39.88
CA GLY A 290 37.79 49.05 38.80
C GLY A 290 37.48 49.67 37.43
N ILE A 291 37.81 50.95 37.22
CA ILE A 291 37.55 51.65 35.97
C ILE A 291 38.72 51.39 35.03
N HIS A 292 38.66 50.28 34.30
CA HIS A 292 39.52 49.99 33.16
C HIS A 292 38.67 49.72 31.92
N THR A 293 39.21 50.08 30.77
CA THR A 293 38.74 49.61 29.48
C THR A 293 39.94 48.95 28.81
N VAL A 294 39.74 47.80 28.18
CA VAL A 294 40.21 47.49 26.82
C VAL A 294 39.97 46.01 26.50
N HIS A 295 39.61 45.81 25.23
CA HIS A 295 39.49 44.55 24.51
C HIS A 295 40.76 43.70 24.56
N TYR A 296 40.59 42.46 25.00
CA TYR A 296 41.57 41.40 24.81
C TYR A 296 41.19 40.59 23.55
N SER A 297 42.06 40.54 22.55
CA SER A 297 41.89 39.67 21.38
C SER A 297 42.75 38.43 21.54
N VAL A 298 42.10 37.27 21.70
CA VAL A 298 42.76 35.97 21.85
C VAL A 298 42.81 35.25 20.51
N GLN A 299 44.01 34.82 20.11
CA GLN A 299 44.22 33.85 19.05
C GLN A 299 43.79 32.46 19.54
N GLN A 300 43.00 31.77 18.72
CA GLN A 300 42.47 30.43 18.97
C GLN A 300 43.61 29.42 19.19
N GLU A 301 43.79 28.97 20.42
CA GLU A 301 44.52 27.74 20.69
C GLU A 301 43.52 26.58 20.78
N LYS A 302 43.60 25.69 19.78
CA LYS A 302 42.80 24.48 19.69
C LYS A 302 43.35 23.45 20.67
N ASP A 303 42.81 23.41 21.87
CA ASP A 303 42.53 22.15 22.58
C ASP A 303 41.99 22.43 23.97
N LEU A 304 40.65 22.54 24.10
CA LEU A 304 39.99 22.48 25.41
C LEU A 304 38.73 21.60 25.35
N LEU A 305 38.93 20.43 25.95
CA LEU A 305 38.05 19.38 26.43
C LEU A 305 36.58 19.75 26.72
N LYS A 306 35.66 18.88 26.24
CA LYS A 306 34.24 18.61 26.57
C LYS A 306 33.39 19.77 27.18
N PRO A 307 32.18 20.03 26.66
CA PRO A 307 31.34 21.18 27.08
C PRO A 307 31.04 21.21 28.59
N ASP A 308 30.78 20.05 29.21
CA ASP A 308 30.48 19.96 30.65
C ASP A 308 31.65 20.40 31.54
N THR A 309 32.88 20.08 31.13
CA THR A 309 34.08 20.51 31.86
C THR A 309 34.33 22.01 31.68
N LEU A 310 34.00 22.54 30.50
CA LEU A 310 34.16 23.95 30.21
C LEU A 310 33.17 24.84 30.97
N ALA A 311 31.89 24.44 31.01
CA ALA A 311 30.86 25.13 31.78
C ALA A 311 31.20 25.19 33.27
N LYS A 312 31.70 24.07 33.83
CA LYS A 312 32.16 24.05 35.23
C LYS A 312 33.35 24.99 35.46
N LYS A 313 34.32 25.02 34.54
CA LYS A 313 35.47 25.93 34.64
C LYS A 313 35.06 27.40 34.54
N LEU A 314 34.08 27.73 33.71
CA LEU A 314 33.53 29.07 33.62
C LEU A 314 32.90 29.50 34.95
N GLU A 315 32.15 28.62 35.60
CA GLU A 315 31.58 28.90 36.93
C GLU A 315 32.67 29.13 37.99
N ASP A 316 33.69 28.27 38.01
CA ASP A 316 34.84 28.41 38.92
C ASP A 316 35.54 29.77 38.72
N VAL A 317 35.68 30.24 37.47
CA VAL A 317 36.31 31.52 37.14
C VAL A 317 35.43 32.71 37.50
N LYS A 318 34.11 32.63 37.28
CA LYS A 318 33.15 33.66 37.70
C LYS A 318 33.14 33.83 39.23
N GLN A 319 33.25 32.72 39.96
CA GLN A 319 33.39 32.75 41.41
C GLN A 319 34.71 33.40 41.85
N LEU A 320 35.82 33.10 41.17
CA LEU A 320 37.10 33.78 41.41
C LEU A 320 37.02 35.29 41.12
N HIS A 321 36.35 35.69 40.04
CA HIS A 321 36.13 37.10 39.73
C HIS A 321 35.44 37.83 40.89
N LYS A 322 34.38 37.23 41.44
CA LYS A 322 33.65 37.77 42.58
C LYS A 322 34.55 37.91 43.81
N GLU A 323 35.39 36.92 44.10
CA GLU A 323 36.34 36.98 45.22
C GLU A 323 37.38 38.11 45.05
N ILE A 324 37.82 38.39 43.81
CA ILE A 324 38.70 39.51 43.49
C ILE A 324 37.99 40.85 43.72
N GLU A 325 36.71 40.96 43.35
CA GLU A 325 35.93 42.19 43.54
C GLU A 325 35.57 42.42 45.03
N ASP A 326 35.28 41.36 45.77
CA ASP A 326 35.11 41.41 47.23
C ASP A 326 36.41 41.90 47.90
N LEU A 327 37.56 41.40 47.44
CA LEU A 327 38.89 41.86 47.89
C LEU A 327 39.13 43.34 47.55
N ARG A 328 38.80 43.76 46.33
CA ARG A 328 38.88 45.16 45.91
C ARG A 328 38.03 46.08 46.79
N THR A 329 36.81 45.66 47.09
CA THR A 329 35.89 46.38 47.97
C THR A 329 36.48 46.51 49.37
N ALA A 330 36.99 45.43 49.95
CA ALA A 330 37.63 45.46 51.26
C ALA A 330 38.86 46.38 51.31
N ILE A 331 39.68 46.41 50.25
CA ILE A 331 40.83 47.32 50.14
C ILE A 331 40.37 48.78 50.05
N SER A 332 39.32 49.04 49.27
CA SER A 332 38.73 50.36 49.07
C SER A 332 38.13 50.91 50.36
N ASP A 333 37.36 50.09 51.08
CA ASP A 333 36.78 50.44 52.38
C ASP A 333 37.85 50.76 53.41
N ARG A 334 38.92 49.95 53.44
CA ARG A 334 40.06 50.23 54.32
C ARG A 334 40.78 51.52 53.94
N TYR A 335 40.92 51.82 52.64
CA TYR A 335 41.50 53.09 52.19
C TYR A 335 40.63 54.28 52.60
N ALA A 336 39.32 54.21 52.41
CA ALA A 336 38.40 55.24 52.85
C ALA A 336 38.46 55.46 54.37
N GLN A 337 38.57 54.38 55.14
CA GLN A 337 38.76 54.45 56.60
C GLN A 337 40.10 55.11 56.98
N ASP A 338 41.22 54.67 56.39
CA ASP A 338 42.55 55.24 56.68
C ASP A 338 42.63 56.74 56.32
N VAL A 339 42.03 57.15 55.20
CA VAL A 339 41.97 58.57 54.79
C VAL A 339 41.06 59.37 55.72
N GLY A 340 39.94 58.79 56.16
CA GLY A 340 39.02 59.40 57.12
C GLY A 340 39.65 59.59 58.51
N ASP A 341 40.38 58.59 59.01
CA ASP A 341 41.04 58.62 60.32
C ASP A 341 42.25 59.59 60.35
N ASN A 342 42.89 59.83 59.20
CA ASN A 342 43.96 60.84 59.05
C ASN A 342 43.44 62.27 58.84
N CYS A 343 42.15 62.46 58.56
CA CYS A 343 41.50 63.78 58.51
C CYS A 343 41.05 64.21 59.91
N ILE A 344 41.98 64.45 60.83
CA ILE A 344 41.66 65.22 62.03
C ILE A 344 41.39 66.65 61.57
N THR A 345 40.12 67.06 61.57
CA THR A 345 39.70 68.45 61.41
C THR A 345 40.48 69.33 62.40
N GLN A 346 41.35 70.19 61.88
CA GLN A 346 41.96 71.28 62.64
C GLN A 346 40.96 72.42 62.85
#